data_AF-A0A081P299-F1
#
_entry.id   AF-A0A081P299-F1
#
_cell.length_a   1.000
_cell.length_b   1.000
_cell.length_c   1.000
_cell.angle_alpha   90.00
_cell.angle_beta   90.00
_cell.angle_gamma   90.00
#
_symmetry.space_group_name_H-M   'P 1'
#
loop_
_entity.id
_entity.type
_entity.pdbx_description
1 polymer ?
#
loop_
_entity_poly.entity_id
_entity_poly.type
_entity_poly.pdbx_seq_one_letter_code
_entity_poly.pdbx_strand_id
1 'polypeptide(L)'
;MKKWVFLLVMLLPLGCEAIQQEPQAVNVEYSKAGDQVQEAAPQKKTQTKTQTIKVPKSQIYQGNLLLVNKQYPVSEEGVTADVVNLFQHKELAQGYVLLDKTIRLSQGVAQKFQTMVDAAAKEGVSRFMISSGYRDSQEQARLYKSMGADYALPAGYSEHNLGLSLDIGSTQTEMNRAPEGKWLQKNAWAYGFILRYPKDKTDITGIKYEPWHFRYVGLPHSAIMQEKNFTLEQYLDFLKEQKKVSATVEGKAYEVSYYPVSGNTSIPVPAGRSYELSGNNMDGVIVTLLP
;
A
#
# COMPACT_ATOMS: atom_id res chain seq x y z
N MET A 1 -38.40 -70.06 -14.95
CA MET A 1 -38.47 -68.70 -15.52
C MET A 1 -37.73 -67.75 -14.58
N LYS A 2 -36.94 -66.83 -15.15
CA LYS A 2 -35.75 -66.19 -14.55
C LYS A 2 -36.05 -65.30 -13.33
N LYS A 3 -35.22 -65.44 -12.28
CA LYS A 3 -35.10 -64.50 -11.15
C LYS A 3 -34.45 -63.20 -11.65
N TRP A 4 -35.04 -62.04 -11.37
CA TRP A 4 -34.40 -60.74 -11.61
C TRP A 4 -34.11 -60.09 -10.26
N VAL A 5 -32.82 -59.97 -9.97
CA VAL A 5 -32.24 -59.20 -8.88
C VAL A 5 -32.12 -57.76 -9.39
N PHE A 6 -32.77 -56.80 -8.73
CA PHE A 6 -32.49 -55.37 -8.95
C PHE A 6 -31.42 -54.93 -7.96
N LEU A 7 -30.29 -54.49 -8.49
CA LEU A 7 -29.12 -54.01 -7.75
C LEU A 7 -29.09 -52.47 -7.83
N LEU A 8 -28.84 -51.87 -6.67
CA LEU A 8 -28.59 -50.47 -6.30
C LEU A 8 -28.01 -49.54 -7.37
N VAL A 9 -28.44 -48.26 -7.38
CA VAL A 9 -27.54 -47.09 -7.27
C VAL A 9 -28.28 -45.95 -6.56
N MET A 10 -27.94 -45.68 -5.30
CA MET A 10 -28.21 -44.36 -4.68
C MET A 10 -27.10 -43.41 -5.12
N LEU A 11 -27.44 -42.41 -5.94
CA LEU A 11 -26.58 -41.26 -6.20
C LEU A 11 -26.62 -40.34 -4.98
N LEU A 12 -25.60 -40.45 -4.11
CA LEU A 12 -25.28 -39.41 -3.14
C LEU A 12 -24.75 -38.19 -3.90
N PRO A 13 -25.33 -36.99 -3.74
CA PRO A 13 -24.66 -35.78 -4.16
C PRO A 13 -23.48 -35.56 -3.21
N LEU A 14 -22.28 -35.89 -3.69
CA LEU A 14 -21.03 -35.34 -3.18
C LEU A 14 -21.02 -33.84 -3.51
N GLY A 15 -21.72 -33.07 -2.67
CA GLY A 15 -21.54 -31.63 -2.61
C GLY A 15 -20.18 -31.37 -1.98
N CYS A 16 -19.18 -31.09 -2.81
CA CYS A 16 -18.03 -30.32 -2.36
C CYS A 16 -18.56 -28.97 -1.87
N GLU A 17 -18.79 -28.85 -0.57
CA GLU A 17 -18.78 -27.54 0.08
C GLU A 17 -17.36 -27.00 -0.12
N ALA A 18 -17.19 -26.20 -1.16
CA ALA A 18 -16.05 -25.32 -1.28
C ALA A 18 -16.09 -24.45 -0.02
N ILE A 19 -15.20 -24.74 0.92
CA ILE A 19 -14.90 -23.87 2.05
C ILE A 19 -14.44 -22.56 1.43
N GLN A 20 -15.34 -21.61 1.25
CA GLN A 20 -14.98 -20.21 1.09
C GLN A 20 -14.33 -19.82 2.41
N GLN A 21 -13.01 -19.91 2.47
CA GLN A 21 -12.26 -19.22 3.50
C GLN A 21 -12.58 -17.74 3.32
N GLU A 22 -13.39 -17.20 4.22
CA GLU A 22 -13.46 -15.75 4.38
C GLU A 22 -12.03 -15.26 4.63
N PRO A 23 -11.57 -14.20 3.93
CA PRO A 23 -10.26 -13.63 4.21
C PRO A 23 -10.22 -13.25 5.68
N GLN A 24 -9.18 -13.72 6.37
CA GLN A 24 -8.99 -13.51 7.79
C GLN A 24 -9.19 -12.03 8.12
N ALA A 25 -10.15 -11.75 9.00
CA ALA A 25 -10.26 -10.44 9.61
C ALA A 25 -8.93 -10.18 10.32
N VAL A 26 -8.10 -9.31 9.75
CA VAL A 26 -6.85 -8.92 10.40
C VAL A 26 -7.21 -7.94 11.49
N ASN A 27 -7.01 -8.39 12.73
CA ASN A 27 -7.17 -7.55 13.91
C ASN A 27 -6.05 -6.51 13.93
N VAL A 28 -6.38 -5.29 13.52
CA VAL A 28 -5.53 -4.13 13.78
C VAL A 28 -5.91 -3.61 15.16
N GLU A 29 -5.12 -3.98 16.16
CA GLU A 29 -5.21 -3.34 17.47
C GLU A 29 -4.25 -2.17 17.50
N TYR A 30 -4.79 -0.97 17.73
CA TYR A 30 -4.02 0.24 17.95
C TYR A 30 -4.22 0.74 19.37
N SER A 31 -3.12 1.14 20.01
CA SER A 31 -3.13 1.81 21.29
C SER A 31 -2.37 3.11 21.18
N LYS A 32 -2.96 4.19 21.71
CA LYS A 32 -2.29 5.47 21.86
C LYS A 32 -1.26 5.35 22.98
N ALA A 33 -0.19 6.14 22.91
CA ALA A 33 0.62 6.42 24.09
C ALA A 33 -0.23 7.26 25.07
N GLY A 34 -1.05 6.61 25.89
CA GLY A 34 -1.87 7.27 26.93
C GLY A 34 -3.18 6.58 27.32
N ASP A 35 -3.70 5.62 26.56
CA ASP A 35 -4.95 4.94 26.92
C ASP A 35 -4.68 3.66 27.72
N GLN A 36 -5.17 3.67 28.97
CA GLN A 36 -5.11 2.66 30.05
C GLN A 36 -3.87 2.66 30.96
N VAL A 37 -3.92 3.51 31.98
CA VAL A 37 -3.49 3.11 33.33
C VAL A 37 -4.66 2.29 33.92
N GLN A 38 -4.73 1.00 33.58
CA GLN A 38 -5.26 0.01 34.52
C GLN A 38 -4.06 -0.71 35.12
N GLU A 39 -4.05 -0.75 36.44
CA GLU A 39 -2.98 -1.26 37.29
C GLU A 39 -2.77 -2.77 37.04
N ALA A 40 -2.03 -3.09 35.99
CA ALA A 40 -1.52 -4.43 35.74
C ALA A 40 -0.20 -4.62 36.50
N ALA A 41 -0.08 -5.77 37.16
CA ALA A 41 1.06 -6.24 37.95
C ALA A 41 2.42 -5.98 37.25
N PRO A 42 3.52 -5.77 38.01
CA PRO A 42 4.76 -5.21 37.48
C PRO A 42 5.38 -6.08 36.39
N GLN A 43 5.15 -5.71 35.13
CA GLN A 43 5.93 -6.23 34.02
C GLN A 43 7.36 -5.69 34.13
N LYS A 44 8.33 -6.60 34.08
CA LYS A 44 9.77 -6.29 34.06
C LYS A 44 10.04 -5.20 33.04
N LYS A 45 10.50 -4.03 33.49
CA LYS A 45 11.08 -2.99 32.64
C LYS A 45 12.34 -3.54 32.00
N THR A 46 12.22 -4.17 30.83
CA THR A 46 13.37 -4.48 29.99
C THR A 46 13.93 -3.13 29.53
N GLN A 47 15.08 -2.71 30.05
CA GLN A 47 15.79 -1.54 29.55
C GLN A 47 16.22 -1.82 28.11
N THR A 48 15.40 -1.42 27.14
CA THR A 48 15.77 -1.52 25.73
C THR A 48 16.87 -0.50 25.48
N LYS A 49 18.08 -0.97 25.13
CA LYS A 49 19.17 -0.09 24.71
C LYS A 49 18.68 0.74 23.52
N THR A 50 18.97 2.03 23.52
CA THR A 50 18.63 2.95 22.43
C THR A 50 19.88 3.31 21.64
N GLN A 51 19.71 3.54 20.34
CA GLN A 51 20.73 4.10 19.45
C GLN A 51 20.18 5.35 18.78
N THR A 52 21.06 6.24 18.31
CA THR A 52 20.66 7.50 17.69
C THR A 52 20.99 7.46 16.21
N ILE A 53 19.99 7.76 15.38
CA ILE A 53 20.18 7.90 13.92
C ILE A 53 20.28 9.38 13.56
N LYS A 54 21.16 9.70 12.60
CA LYS A 54 21.31 11.04 12.02
C LYS A 54 20.36 11.16 10.84
N VAL A 55 19.46 12.13 10.88
CA VAL A 55 18.46 12.35 9.84
C VAL A 55 18.70 13.72 9.20
N PRO A 56 19.17 13.78 7.94
CA PRO A 56 19.33 15.03 7.23
C PRO A 56 17.97 15.63 6.87
N LYS A 57 17.90 16.95 6.70
CA LYS A 57 16.65 17.62 6.29
C LYS A 57 16.08 17.06 4.97
N SER A 58 16.93 16.64 4.04
CA SER A 58 16.52 16.06 2.76
C SER A 58 15.75 14.74 2.88
N GLN A 59 15.77 14.07 4.05
CA GLN A 59 14.98 12.87 4.30
C GLN A 59 13.46 13.13 4.26
N ILE A 60 13.02 14.37 4.51
CA ILE A 60 11.60 14.77 4.43
C ILE A 60 11.01 14.44 3.04
N TYR A 61 11.86 14.39 2.02
CA TYR A 61 11.48 14.17 0.63
C TYR A 61 11.78 12.76 0.12
N GLN A 62 12.14 11.80 0.99
CA GLN A 62 12.48 10.42 0.61
C GLN A 62 11.63 9.40 1.37
N GLY A 63 11.17 8.34 0.68
CA GLY A 63 10.51 7.18 1.29
C GLY A 63 9.09 6.91 0.79
N ASN A 64 8.40 5.97 1.44
CA ASN A 64 7.14 5.42 0.94
C ASN A 64 5.90 6.29 1.26
N LEU A 65 5.99 7.20 2.21
CA LEU A 65 4.88 8.01 2.75
C LEU A 65 4.88 9.46 2.25
N LEU A 66 5.56 9.75 1.14
CA LEU A 66 5.55 11.07 0.54
C LEU A 66 4.15 11.43 0.06
N LEU A 67 3.59 12.51 0.60
CA LEU A 67 2.35 13.08 0.11
C LEU A 67 2.64 13.95 -1.12
N VAL A 68 2.20 13.49 -2.28
CA VAL A 68 2.25 14.30 -3.50
C VAL A 68 0.83 14.59 -3.94
N ASN A 69 0.51 15.87 -4.03
CA ASN A 69 -0.79 16.37 -4.44
C ASN A 69 -0.63 17.82 -4.96
N LYS A 70 -1.73 18.52 -5.21
CA LYS A 70 -1.72 19.91 -5.71
C LYS A 70 -0.95 20.91 -4.83
N GLN A 71 -0.74 20.61 -3.54
CA GLN A 71 -0.05 21.48 -2.59
C GLN A 71 1.43 21.10 -2.43
N TYR A 72 1.72 19.80 -2.47
CA TYR A 72 3.06 19.26 -2.22
C TYR A 72 3.59 18.57 -3.49
N PRO A 73 4.45 19.23 -4.28
CA PRO A 73 5.04 18.63 -5.46
C PRO A 73 6.08 17.56 -5.09
N VAL A 74 6.46 16.75 -6.06
CA VAL A 74 7.57 15.81 -6.02
C VAL A 74 8.89 16.59 -5.93
N SER A 75 9.73 16.20 -4.97
CA SER A 75 11.14 16.57 -4.97
C SER A 75 11.95 15.60 -5.81
N GLU A 76 13.06 16.04 -6.41
CA GLU A 76 13.96 15.16 -7.16
C GLU A 76 14.48 14.01 -6.30
N GLU A 77 14.75 14.27 -5.01
CA GLU A 77 15.17 13.27 -4.03
C GLU A 77 14.09 12.23 -3.73
N GLY A 78 12.82 12.50 -4.06
CA GLY A 78 11.69 11.61 -3.78
C GLY A 78 11.45 10.55 -4.83
N VAL A 79 12.09 10.65 -6.00
CA VAL A 79 12.02 9.61 -7.02
C VAL A 79 12.75 8.37 -6.51
N THR A 80 12.07 7.22 -6.45
CA THR A 80 12.71 5.97 -6.01
C THR A 80 13.87 5.60 -6.94
N ALA A 81 15.03 5.30 -6.38
CA ALA A 81 16.24 4.98 -7.14
C ALA A 81 16.16 3.63 -7.88
N ASP A 82 15.24 2.74 -7.50
CA ASP A 82 15.11 1.38 -8.02
C ASP A 82 14.02 1.25 -9.11
N VAL A 83 13.71 2.33 -9.82
CA VAL A 83 12.78 2.28 -10.96
C VAL A 83 13.40 1.49 -12.11
N VAL A 84 12.74 0.40 -12.49
CA VAL A 84 13.18 -0.49 -13.58
C VAL A 84 12.08 -0.64 -14.64
N ASN A 85 12.47 -0.99 -15.87
CA ASN A 85 11.51 -1.32 -16.92
C ASN A 85 11.00 -2.76 -16.75
N LEU A 86 9.71 -2.93 -16.47
CA LEU A 86 9.14 -4.25 -16.14
C LEU A 86 9.17 -5.25 -17.31
N PHE A 87 9.16 -4.77 -18.56
CA PHE A 87 9.23 -5.66 -19.73
C PHE A 87 10.61 -6.32 -19.86
N GLN A 88 11.67 -5.64 -19.39
CA GLN A 88 13.03 -6.17 -19.37
C GLN A 88 13.28 -7.12 -18.19
N HIS A 89 12.45 -7.03 -17.14
CA HIS A 89 12.54 -7.80 -15.90
C HIS A 89 11.35 -8.77 -15.76
N LYS A 90 11.33 -9.83 -16.57
CA LYS A 90 10.19 -10.79 -16.62
C LYS A 90 9.90 -11.47 -15.29
N GLU A 91 10.91 -11.61 -14.44
CA GLU A 91 10.79 -12.11 -13.07
C GLU A 91 9.86 -11.24 -12.22
N LEU A 92 9.79 -9.93 -12.48
CA LEU A 92 8.93 -8.98 -11.77
C LEU A 92 7.53 -8.87 -12.37
N ALA A 93 7.27 -9.46 -13.55
CA ALA A 93 6.02 -9.34 -14.30
C ALA A 93 5.33 -10.70 -14.51
N GLN A 94 5.18 -11.48 -13.43
CA GLN A 94 4.46 -12.76 -13.45
C GLN A 94 3.07 -12.62 -12.82
N GLY A 95 2.10 -13.36 -13.33
CA GLY A 95 0.71 -13.37 -12.83
C GLY A 95 -0.18 -12.24 -13.38
N TYR A 96 0.40 -11.30 -14.14
CA TYR A 96 -0.31 -10.19 -14.78
C TYR A 96 0.34 -9.81 -16.11
N VAL A 97 -0.33 -8.96 -16.89
CA VAL A 97 0.20 -8.45 -18.17
C VAL A 97 0.57 -6.97 -18.09
N LEU A 98 1.46 -6.52 -18.97
CA LEU A 98 1.80 -5.11 -19.15
C LEU A 98 1.04 -4.57 -20.36
N LEU A 99 0.43 -3.39 -20.24
CA LEU A 99 -0.25 -2.74 -21.36
C LEU A 99 0.71 -2.44 -22.53
N ASP A 100 1.94 -2.04 -22.20
CA ASP A 100 3.02 -1.85 -23.17
C ASP A 100 4.41 -2.18 -22.58
N LYS A 101 5.44 -2.10 -23.44
CA LYS A 101 6.83 -2.48 -23.11
C LYS A 101 7.62 -1.38 -22.39
N THR A 102 7.00 -0.23 -22.13
CA THR A 102 7.64 0.97 -21.57
C THR A 102 7.32 1.18 -20.10
N ILE A 103 6.41 0.37 -19.54
CA ILE A 103 6.03 0.46 -18.13
C ILE A 103 7.25 0.29 -17.22
N ARG A 104 7.45 1.31 -16.39
CA ARG A 104 8.49 1.36 -15.36
C ARG A 104 7.84 1.33 -13.98
N LEU A 105 8.50 0.78 -12.97
CA LEU A 105 8.03 0.82 -11.58
C LEU A 105 9.23 0.59 -10.64
N SER A 106 9.15 1.04 -9.40
CA SER A 106 10.09 0.61 -8.36
C SER A 106 10.12 -0.92 -8.30
N GLN A 107 11.31 -1.52 -8.33
CA GLN A 107 11.51 -2.96 -8.23
C GLN A 107 10.87 -3.51 -6.95
N GLY A 108 11.07 -2.85 -5.81
CA GLY A 108 10.47 -3.26 -4.54
C GLY A 108 8.93 -3.24 -4.60
N VAL A 109 8.35 -2.22 -5.22
CA VAL A 109 6.88 -2.13 -5.39
C VAL A 109 6.37 -3.22 -6.33
N ALA A 110 7.09 -3.53 -7.42
CA ALA A 110 6.72 -4.61 -8.34
C ALA A 110 6.69 -5.98 -7.63
N GLN A 111 7.67 -6.27 -6.76
CA GLN A 111 7.69 -7.50 -5.97
C GLN A 111 6.50 -7.60 -4.99
N LYS A 112 6.13 -6.49 -4.35
CA LYS A 112 4.95 -6.43 -3.48
C LYS A 112 3.66 -6.61 -4.27
N PHE A 113 3.57 -6.01 -5.45
CA PHE A 113 2.44 -6.17 -6.36
C PHE A 113 2.30 -7.63 -6.83
N GLN A 114 3.39 -8.28 -7.21
CA GLN A 114 3.40 -9.70 -7.57
C GLN A 114 2.90 -10.59 -6.42
N THR A 115 3.37 -10.35 -5.20
CA THR A 115 2.89 -11.08 -4.00
C THR A 115 1.37 -10.93 -3.82
N MET A 116 0.85 -9.73 -4.05
CA MET A 116 -0.59 -9.44 -3.98
C MET A 116 -1.38 -10.16 -5.09
N VAL A 117 -0.89 -10.14 -6.32
CA VAL A 117 -1.52 -10.82 -7.46
C VAL A 117 -1.51 -12.33 -7.27
N ASP A 118 -0.43 -12.91 -6.73
CA ASP A 118 -0.34 -14.34 -6.44
C ASP A 118 -1.36 -14.77 -5.38
N ALA A 119 -1.67 -13.90 -4.42
CA ALA A 119 -2.72 -14.16 -3.42
C ALA A 119 -4.11 -14.11 -4.05
N ALA A 120 -4.39 -13.09 -4.87
CA ALA A 120 -5.64 -12.98 -5.61
C ALA A 120 -5.88 -14.18 -6.53
N ALA A 121 -4.83 -14.70 -7.17
CA ALA A 121 -4.91 -15.85 -8.05
C ALA A 121 -5.36 -17.12 -7.31
N LYS A 122 -5.01 -17.29 -6.02
CA LYS A 122 -5.48 -18.40 -5.18
C LYS A 122 -6.99 -18.33 -4.91
N GLU A 123 -7.58 -17.15 -5.03
CA GLU A 123 -9.02 -16.90 -4.94
C GLU A 123 -9.70 -16.85 -6.32
N GLY A 124 -8.98 -17.21 -7.39
CA GLY A 124 -9.51 -17.23 -8.76
C GLY A 124 -9.57 -15.87 -9.45
N VAL A 125 -8.92 -14.84 -8.90
CA VAL A 125 -8.83 -13.48 -9.48
C VAL A 125 -7.43 -13.27 -10.07
N SER A 126 -7.30 -13.27 -11.40
CA SER A 126 -5.98 -13.39 -12.05
C SER A 126 -5.83 -12.61 -13.36
N ARG A 127 -6.79 -11.75 -13.73
CA ARG A 127 -6.77 -11.05 -15.02
C ARG A 127 -6.22 -9.63 -14.93
N PHE A 128 -5.29 -9.42 -14.01
CA PHE A 128 -4.63 -8.15 -13.77
C PHE A 128 -3.78 -7.69 -14.96
N MET A 129 -3.71 -6.37 -15.11
CA MET A 129 -2.84 -5.66 -16.03
C MET A 129 -2.24 -4.46 -15.29
N ILE A 130 -0.99 -4.09 -15.59
CA ILE A 130 -0.52 -2.73 -15.29
C ILE A 130 -0.68 -1.88 -16.54
N SER A 131 -1.40 -0.77 -16.44
CA SER A 131 -1.60 0.19 -17.53
C SER A 131 -0.67 1.40 -17.42
N SER A 132 -0.25 1.76 -16.21
CA SER A 132 0.75 2.81 -15.98
C SER A 132 1.53 2.55 -14.69
N GLY A 133 2.80 2.96 -14.67
CA GLY A 133 3.66 2.90 -13.49
C GLY A 133 4.41 4.23 -13.32
N TYR A 134 5.71 4.20 -13.09
CA TYR A 134 6.52 5.41 -13.08
C TYR A 134 6.39 6.20 -14.39
N ARG A 135 6.15 7.50 -14.24
CA ARG A 135 6.19 8.49 -15.32
C ARG A 135 7.17 9.57 -14.94
N ASP A 136 8.08 9.94 -15.84
CA ASP A 136 8.95 11.10 -15.59
C ASP A 136 8.23 12.44 -15.83
N SER A 137 8.89 13.54 -15.48
CA SER A 137 8.35 14.89 -15.61
C SER A 137 7.95 15.23 -17.06
N GLN A 138 8.71 14.74 -18.07
CA GLN A 138 8.41 15.03 -19.47
C GLN A 138 7.19 14.25 -19.95
N GLU A 139 7.07 12.97 -19.58
CA GLU A 139 5.89 12.16 -19.86
C GLU A 139 4.64 12.76 -19.20
N GLN A 140 4.75 13.19 -17.94
CA GLN A 140 3.65 13.85 -17.23
C GLN A 140 3.23 15.16 -17.90
N ALA A 141 4.19 15.98 -18.35
CA ALA A 141 3.91 17.22 -19.08
C ALA A 141 3.20 16.95 -20.43
N ARG A 142 3.60 15.90 -21.14
CA ARG A 142 2.93 15.49 -22.40
C ARG A 142 1.50 15.05 -22.13
N LEU A 143 1.26 14.24 -21.10
CA LEU A 143 -0.09 13.81 -20.72
C LEU A 143 -0.96 15.00 -20.31
N TYR A 144 -0.42 15.92 -19.50
CA TYR A 144 -1.14 17.13 -19.09
C TYR A 144 -1.55 17.97 -20.30
N LYS A 145 -0.63 18.15 -21.26
CA LYS A 145 -0.92 18.88 -22.50
C LYS A 145 -1.98 18.20 -23.35
N SER A 146 -2.01 16.86 -23.39
CA SER A 146 -2.96 16.12 -24.23
C SER A 146 -4.34 15.96 -23.62
N MET A 147 -4.42 15.73 -22.30
CA MET A 147 -5.67 15.41 -21.60
C MET A 147 -6.30 16.60 -20.89
N GLY A 148 -5.53 17.65 -20.60
CA GLY A 148 -5.99 18.82 -19.86
C GLY A 148 -6.05 18.62 -18.34
N ALA A 149 -6.32 19.72 -17.63
CA ALA A 149 -6.28 19.80 -16.17
C ALA A 149 -7.41 19.04 -15.46
N ASP A 150 -8.47 18.68 -16.18
CA ASP A 150 -9.59 17.90 -15.64
C ASP A 150 -9.23 16.41 -15.43
N TYR A 151 -8.17 15.95 -16.11
CA TYR A 151 -7.77 14.54 -16.12
C TYR A 151 -6.35 14.32 -15.60
N ALA A 152 -5.41 15.20 -15.94
CA ALA A 152 -4.02 15.05 -15.58
C ALA A 152 -3.55 16.17 -14.67
N LEU A 153 -2.63 15.84 -13.75
CA LEU A 153 -1.92 16.82 -12.95
C LEU A 153 -0.70 17.37 -13.71
N PRO A 154 -0.30 18.63 -13.47
CA PRO A 154 0.92 19.18 -14.05
C PRO A 154 2.15 18.36 -13.61
N ALA A 155 3.23 18.46 -14.39
CA ALA A 155 4.47 17.78 -14.09
C ALA A 155 5.00 18.16 -12.69
N GLY A 156 5.46 17.16 -11.94
CA GLY A 156 5.87 17.33 -10.54
C GLY A 156 4.74 17.24 -9.52
N TYR A 157 3.47 17.11 -9.93
CA TYR A 157 2.34 16.97 -9.00
C TYR A 157 1.66 15.59 -9.07
N SER A 158 2.23 14.66 -9.85
CA SER A 158 1.71 13.29 -10.02
C SER A 158 2.48 12.30 -9.16
N GLU A 159 1.77 11.45 -8.41
CA GLU A 159 2.41 10.38 -7.62
C GLU A 159 3.15 9.35 -8.49
N HIS A 160 2.82 9.23 -9.77
CA HIS A 160 3.59 8.40 -10.70
C HIS A 160 5.04 8.89 -10.87
N ASN A 161 5.34 10.15 -10.57
CA ASN A 161 6.71 10.66 -10.57
C ASN A 161 7.56 10.06 -9.44
N LEU A 162 6.97 9.40 -8.44
CA LEU A 162 7.72 8.77 -7.35
C LEU A 162 8.15 7.34 -7.67
N GLY A 163 7.47 6.64 -8.59
CA GLY A 163 7.66 5.20 -8.81
C GLY A 163 6.94 4.30 -7.78
N LEU A 164 6.11 4.89 -6.92
CA LEU A 164 5.35 4.22 -5.85
C LEU A 164 3.87 3.96 -6.20
N SER A 165 3.37 4.57 -7.29
CA SER A 165 2.00 4.41 -7.75
C SER A 165 1.94 3.67 -9.08
N LEU A 166 0.86 2.92 -9.25
CA LEU A 166 0.56 2.17 -10.46
C LEU A 166 -0.93 2.23 -10.76
N ASP A 167 -1.24 2.32 -12.05
CA ASP A 167 -2.59 2.15 -12.56
C ASP A 167 -2.75 0.66 -12.92
N ILE A 168 -3.67 0.00 -12.23
CA ILE A 168 -3.98 -1.42 -12.37
C ILE A 168 -5.25 -1.54 -13.20
N GLY A 169 -5.22 -2.37 -14.23
CA GLY A 169 -6.36 -2.71 -15.07
C GLY A 169 -6.76 -4.19 -14.95
N SER A 170 -7.84 -4.54 -15.64
CA SER A 170 -8.26 -5.92 -15.85
C SER A 170 -8.42 -6.18 -17.35
N THR A 171 -8.00 -7.36 -17.79
CA THR A 171 -8.20 -7.81 -19.18
C THR A 171 -9.64 -8.24 -19.47
N GLN A 172 -10.58 -8.11 -18.51
CA GLN A 172 -12.00 -8.45 -18.68
C GLN A 172 -12.88 -7.22 -18.89
N THR A 173 -12.76 -6.23 -18.01
CA THR A 173 -13.63 -5.05 -17.99
C THR A 173 -12.99 -3.95 -17.13
N GLU A 174 -13.63 -2.78 -17.12
CA GLU A 174 -13.24 -1.64 -16.29
C GLU A 174 -13.13 -2.01 -14.80
N MET A 175 -12.14 -1.43 -14.12
CA MET A 175 -11.82 -1.79 -12.72
C MET A 175 -12.97 -1.61 -11.74
N ASN A 176 -13.88 -0.66 -11.98
CA ASN A 176 -15.07 -0.48 -11.13
C ASN A 176 -16.07 -1.66 -11.19
N ARG A 177 -15.96 -2.51 -12.22
CA ARG A 177 -16.83 -3.70 -12.42
C ARG A 177 -16.06 -5.01 -12.31
N ALA A 178 -14.76 -4.99 -12.59
CA ALA A 178 -13.91 -6.17 -12.65
C ALA A 178 -13.80 -6.88 -11.28
N PRO A 179 -13.69 -8.22 -11.28
CA PRO A 179 -13.33 -8.98 -10.08
C PRO A 179 -12.03 -8.47 -9.43
N GLU A 180 -11.03 -8.12 -10.25
CA GLU A 180 -9.75 -7.56 -9.80
C GLU A 180 -9.94 -6.29 -8.96
N GLY A 181 -10.74 -5.33 -9.43
CA GLY A 181 -10.95 -4.08 -8.71
C GLY A 181 -11.73 -4.26 -7.41
N LYS A 182 -12.67 -5.20 -7.35
CA LYS A 182 -13.38 -5.56 -6.11
C LYS A 182 -12.45 -6.23 -5.11
N TRP A 183 -11.60 -7.14 -5.58
CA TRP A 183 -10.65 -7.85 -4.74
C TRP A 183 -9.61 -6.88 -4.17
N LEU A 184 -9.04 -5.99 -4.98
CA LEU A 184 -8.06 -5.00 -4.52
C LEU A 184 -8.63 -4.06 -3.47
N GLN A 185 -9.87 -3.57 -3.65
CA GLN A 185 -10.52 -2.71 -2.65
C GLN A 185 -10.64 -3.37 -1.27
N LYS A 186 -10.76 -4.70 -1.22
CA LYS A 186 -10.87 -5.46 0.02
C LYS A 186 -9.53 -5.86 0.61
N ASN A 187 -8.53 -6.13 -0.24
CA ASN A 187 -7.35 -6.90 0.16
C ASN A 187 -6.00 -6.18 -0.08
N ALA A 188 -5.94 -5.14 -0.91
CA ALA A 188 -4.68 -4.53 -1.32
C ALA A 188 -3.85 -3.97 -0.14
N TRP A 189 -4.55 -3.52 0.91
CA TRP A 189 -3.93 -3.01 2.13
C TRP A 189 -3.05 -4.04 2.84
N ALA A 190 -3.36 -5.33 2.75
CA ALA A 190 -2.56 -6.39 3.37
C ALA A 190 -1.16 -6.50 2.74
N TYR A 191 -0.97 -5.92 1.55
CA TYR A 191 0.27 -5.96 0.78
C TYR A 191 0.99 -4.61 0.72
N GLY A 192 0.54 -3.62 1.49
CA GLY A 192 1.16 -2.29 1.50
C GLY A 192 0.53 -1.27 0.56
N PHE A 193 -0.56 -1.62 -0.15
CA PHE A 193 -1.19 -0.76 -1.14
C PHE A 193 -2.50 -0.14 -0.65
N ILE A 194 -2.79 1.08 -1.06
CA ILE A 194 -4.08 1.74 -0.82
C ILE A 194 -4.74 2.11 -2.14
N LEU A 195 -6.07 2.08 -2.16
CA LEU A 195 -6.81 2.81 -3.19
C LEU A 195 -6.65 4.30 -2.93
N ARG A 196 -5.89 5.00 -3.77
CA ARG A 196 -5.43 6.36 -3.46
C ARG A 196 -6.55 7.40 -3.53
N TYR A 197 -7.49 7.20 -4.45
CA TYR A 197 -8.58 8.14 -4.74
C TYR A 197 -9.95 7.44 -4.65
N PRO A 198 -10.47 7.21 -3.43
CA PRO A 198 -11.77 6.60 -3.21
C PRO A 198 -12.93 7.59 -3.48
N LYS A 199 -14.13 7.04 -3.69
CA LYS A 199 -15.28 7.80 -4.20
C LYS A 199 -15.82 8.86 -3.24
N ASP A 200 -15.68 8.64 -1.95
CA ASP A 200 -16.20 9.46 -0.86
C ASP A 200 -15.18 10.47 -0.32
N LYS A 201 -14.01 10.64 -0.98
CA LYS A 201 -12.91 11.48 -0.46
C LYS A 201 -12.38 12.52 -1.46
N THR A 202 -13.12 12.81 -2.54
CA THR A 202 -12.70 13.81 -3.54
C THR A 202 -12.47 15.20 -2.92
N ASP A 203 -13.24 15.60 -1.91
CA ASP A 203 -13.05 16.90 -1.23
C ASP A 203 -11.73 16.97 -0.43
N ILE A 204 -11.13 15.82 -0.11
CA ILE A 204 -9.87 15.72 0.63
C ILE A 204 -8.70 15.56 -0.33
N THR A 205 -8.80 14.61 -1.28
CA THR A 205 -7.70 14.32 -2.22
C THR A 205 -7.61 15.36 -3.34
N GLY A 206 -8.72 16.04 -3.64
CA GLY A 206 -8.85 16.94 -4.79
C GLY A 206 -8.89 16.23 -6.14
N ILE A 207 -9.02 14.89 -6.15
CA ILE A 207 -9.05 14.01 -7.32
C ILE A 207 -10.33 13.17 -7.28
N LYS A 208 -10.95 12.98 -8.46
CA LYS A 208 -12.17 12.17 -8.60
C LYS A 208 -11.86 10.70 -8.30
N TYR A 209 -12.91 9.90 -8.16
CA TYR A 209 -12.77 8.46 -7.97
C TYR A 209 -11.96 7.81 -9.09
N GLU A 210 -10.86 7.13 -8.73
CA GLU A 210 -10.02 6.38 -9.67
C GLU A 210 -9.86 4.93 -9.18
N PRO A 211 -10.75 4.00 -9.60
CA PRO A 211 -10.73 2.59 -9.17
C PRO A 211 -9.48 1.81 -9.59
N TRP A 212 -8.66 2.38 -10.49
CA TRP A 212 -7.44 1.77 -11.02
C TRP A 212 -6.17 2.25 -10.30
N HIS A 213 -6.20 3.40 -9.62
CA HIS A 213 -4.98 4.03 -9.11
C HIS A 213 -4.66 3.58 -7.69
N PHE A 214 -3.60 2.78 -7.57
CA PHE A 214 -3.12 2.27 -6.28
C PHE A 214 -1.75 2.86 -5.95
N ARG A 215 -1.57 3.15 -4.66
CA ARG A 215 -0.35 3.73 -4.10
C ARG A 215 0.26 2.79 -3.08
N TYR A 216 1.54 2.47 -3.21
CA TYR A 216 2.29 1.77 -2.18
C TYR A 216 2.68 2.72 -1.05
N VAL A 217 2.32 2.35 0.18
CA VAL A 217 2.67 3.04 1.43
C VAL A 217 3.34 2.11 2.44
N GLY A 218 3.35 0.80 2.17
CA GLY A 218 3.94 -0.21 3.05
C GLY A 218 3.06 -0.62 4.22
N LEU A 219 3.52 -1.62 4.97
CA LEU A 219 2.93 -2.05 6.25
C LEU A 219 3.72 -1.41 7.40
N PRO A 220 3.06 -1.04 8.51
CA PRO A 220 1.64 -1.27 8.82
C PRO A 220 0.72 -0.14 8.29
N HIS A 221 1.28 0.83 7.55
CA HIS A 221 0.60 2.07 7.17
C HIS A 221 -0.72 1.83 6.45
N SER A 222 -0.68 1.04 5.38
CA SER A 222 -1.87 0.65 4.61
C SER A 222 -2.93 -0.06 5.47
N ALA A 223 -2.54 -0.89 6.44
CA ALA A 223 -3.48 -1.56 7.35
C ALA A 223 -4.18 -0.56 8.27
N ILE A 224 -3.44 0.39 8.87
CA ILE A 224 -4.03 1.45 9.69
C ILE A 224 -4.97 2.32 8.84
N MET A 225 -4.57 2.65 7.61
CA MET A 225 -5.39 3.42 6.69
C MET A 225 -6.68 2.71 6.31
N GLN A 226 -6.63 1.41 6.04
CA GLN A 226 -7.80 0.59 5.75
C GLN A 226 -8.76 0.57 6.93
N GLU A 227 -8.27 0.30 8.14
CA GLU A 227 -9.08 0.19 9.35
C GLU A 227 -9.80 1.50 9.67
N LYS A 228 -9.10 2.64 9.47
CA LYS A 228 -9.62 3.98 9.75
C LYS A 228 -10.37 4.62 8.59
N ASN A 229 -10.42 3.97 7.43
CA ASN A 229 -10.92 4.54 6.18
C ASN A 229 -10.28 5.92 5.87
N PHE A 230 -8.94 5.98 5.97
CA PHE A 230 -8.16 7.20 5.73
C PHE A 230 -7.64 7.28 4.29
N THR A 231 -7.61 8.50 3.75
CA THR A 231 -6.71 8.83 2.65
C THR A 231 -5.29 9.06 3.17
N LEU A 232 -4.30 9.18 2.27
CA LEU A 232 -2.92 9.47 2.68
C LEU A 232 -2.81 10.82 3.42
N GLU A 233 -3.57 11.83 2.98
CA GLU A 233 -3.66 13.13 3.64
C GLU A 233 -4.11 12.97 5.10
N GLN A 234 -5.24 12.31 5.32
CA GLN A 234 -5.79 12.09 6.66
C GLN A 234 -4.86 11.26 7.53
N TYR A 235 -4.19 10.25 6.95
CA TYR A 235 -3.27 9.39 7.66
C TYR A 235 -2.05 10.15 8.18
N LEU A 236 -1.48 11.03 7.37
CA LEU A 236 -0.31 11.82 7.77
C LEU A 236 -0.66 12.86 8.83
N ASP A 237 -1.84 13.48 8.74
CA ASP A 237 -2.34 14.36 9.80
C ASP A 237 -2.56 13.59 11.11
N PHE A 238 -3.15 12.39 11.01
CA PHE A 238 -3.30 11.49 12.16
C PHE A 238 -1.95 11.13 12.80
N LEU A 239 -0.94 10.74 12.02
CA LEU A 239 0.40 10.45 12.56
C LEU A 239 1.04 11.68 13.22
N LYS A 240 0.86 12.86 12.62
CA LYS A 240 1.34 14.14 13.17
C LYS A 240 0.66 14.46 14.50
N GLU A 241 -0.62 14.18 14.64
CA GLU A 241 -1.37 14.39 15.89
C GLU A 241 -0.96 13.39 16.97
N GLN A 242 -0.98 12.08 16.64
CA GLN A 242 -0.73 11.03 17.62
C GLN A 242 0.74 10.91 18.03
N LYS A 243 1.67 11.35 17.19
CA LYS A 243 3.14 11.24 17.33
C LYS A 243 3.69 9.81 17.36
N LYS A 244 2.96 8.86 17.95
CA LYS A 244 3.34 7.46 18.08
C LYS A 244 2.10 6.58 18.05
N VAL A 245 2.15 5.52 17.25
CA VAL A 245 1.08 4.55 17.06
C VAL A 245 1.69 3.16 17.04
N SER A 246 1.08 2.21 17.74
CA SER A 246 1.39 0.79 17.60
C SER A 246 0.33 0.12 16.75
N ALA A 247 0.73 -0.88 15.96
CA ALA A 247 -0.19 -1.68 15.15
C ALA A 247 0.30 -3.12 15.10
N THR A 248 -0.63 -4.06 15.09
CA THR A 248 -0.34 -5.48 14.85
C THR A 248 -0.95 -5.88 13.52
N VAL A 249 -0.15 -6.47 12.63
CA VAL A 249 -0.62 -7.00 11.33
C VAL A 249 -0.20 -8.46 11.26
N GLU A 250 -1.16 -9.38 11.15
CA GLU A 250 -0.91 -10.83 11.14
C GLU A 250 -0.03 -11.31 12.32
N GLY A 251 -0.30 -10.79 13.53
CA GLY A 251 0.45 -11.13 14.74
C GLY A 251 1.85 -10.50 14.82
N LYS A 252 2.25 -9.69 13.84
CA LYS A 252 3.52 -8.98 13.83
C LYS A 252 3.34 -7.56 14.34
N ALA A 253 4.14 -7.18 15.35
CA ALA A 253 4.01 -5.89 16.02
C ALA A 253 4.89 -4.81 15.37
N TYR A 254 4.27 -3.68 15.07
CA TYR A 254 4.89 -2.49 14.51
C TYR A 254 4.75 -1.31 15.46
N GLU A 255 5.70 -0.38 15.37
CA GLU A 255 5.59 0.93 16.03
C GLU A 255 5.93 2.01 15.02
N VAL A 256 5.01 2.96 14.83
CA VAL A 256 5.11 4.08 13.91
C VAL A 256 5.24 5.36 14.71
N SER A 257 6.30 6.13 14.50
CA SER A 257 6.52 7.40 15.21
C SER A 257 6.79 8.53 14.22
N TYR A 258 6.15 9.68 14.42
CA TYR A 258 6.38 10.90 13.66
C TYR A 258 7.32 11.85 14.42
N TYR A 259 8.29 12.41 13.69
CA TYR A 259 9.23 13.40 14.18
C TYR A 259 9.22 14.63 13.27
N PRO A 260 8.95 15.84 13.80
CA PRO A 260 9.11 17.06 13.01
C PRO A 260 10.60 17.31 12.71
N VAL A 261 10.90 17.79 11.51
CA VAL A 261 12.27 18.03 11.03
C VAL A 261 12.36 19.42 10.41
N SER A 262 13.09 20.33 11.05
CA SER A 262 13.37 21.69 10.53
C SER A 262 14.79 21.86 9.97
N GLY A 263 15.67 20.90 10.28
CA GLY A 263 17.08 20.85 9.88
C GLY A 263 17.64 19.45 10.11
N ASN A 264 18.96 19.29 10.14
CA ASN A 264 19.55 18.01 10.49
C ASN A 264 19.20 17.65 11.94
N THR A 265 18.57 16.51 12.14
CA THR A 265 18.09 16.07 13.45
C THR A 265 18.67 14.71 13.85
N SER A 266 18.49 14.35 15.11
CA SER A 266 18.88 13.07 15.66
C SER A 266 17.68 12.42 16.32
N ILE A 267 17.36 11.19 15.90
CA ILE A 267 16.17 10.46 16.37
C ILE A 267 16.63 9.23 17.15
N PRO A 268 16.12 9.01 18.38
CA PRO A 268 16.37 7.78 19.11
C PRO A 268 15.53 6.63 18.53
N VAL A 269 16.16 5.49 18.29
CA VAL A 269 15.50 4.24 17.89
C VAL A 269 16.00 3.09 18.76
N PRO A 270 15.20 2.04 19.03
CA PRO A 270 15.67 0.87 19.77
C PRO A 270 16.87 0.20 19.08
N ALA A 271 17.92 -0.09 19.84
CA ALA A 271 19.10 -0.78 19.34
C ALA A 271 18.74 -2.22 18.96
N GLY A 272 19.20 -2.67 17.79
CA GLY A 272 18.99 -4.04 17.30
C GLY A 272 17.61 -4.33 16.71
N ARG A 273 16.69 -3.35 16.66
CA ARG A 273 15.41 -3.48 15.95
C ARG A 273 15.51 -2.80 14.58
N SER A 274 15.12 -3.51 13.53
CA SER A 274 15.05 -2.97 12.17
C SER A 274 13.98 -1.88 12.07
N TYR A 275 14.20 -0.89 11.22
CA TYR A 275 13.26 0.20 10.99
C TYR A 275 13.26 0.64 9.53
N GLU A 276 12.15 1.22 9.10
CA GLU A 276 12.04 2.00 7.89
C GLU A 276 11.93 3.49 8.24
N LEU A 277 12.42 4.34 7.35
CA LEU A 277 12.39 5.79 7.49
C LEU A 277 11.74 6.39 6.23
N SER A 278 10.73 7.22 6.42
CA SER A 278 10.08 7.94 5.34
C SER A 278 9.82 9.38 5.73
N GLY A 279 10.11 10.31 4.85
CA GLY A 279 9.53 11.64 4.91
C GLY A 279 8.03 11.63 4.64
N ASN A 280 7.36 12.73 4.99
CA ASN A 280 5.96 12.98 4.63
C ASN A 280 5.79 13.97 3.47
N ASN A 281 6.90 14.44 2.87
CA ASN A 281 6.95 15.49 1.85
C ASN A 281 6.53 16.90 2.33
N MET A 282 6.42 17.12 3.65
CA MET A 282 5.93 18.37 4.23
C MET A 282 6.90 18.97 5.25
N ASP A 283 7.08 18.29 6.38
CA ASP A 283 7.65 18.90 7.59
C ASP A 283 8.32 17.91 8.54
N GLY A 284 8.34 16.62 8.22
CA GLY A 284 8.85 15.62 9.13
C GLY A 284 9.08 14.26 8.52
N VAL A 285 9.46 13.34 9.39
CA VAL A 285 9.75 11.95 9.07
C VAL A 285 8.95 11.01 9.96
N ILE A 286 8.63 9.85 9.40
CA ILE A 286 8.00 8.72 10.03
C ILE A 286 9.05 7.64 10.17
N VAL A 287 9.25 7.14 11.40
CA VAL A 287 10.05 5.96 11.71
C VAL A 287 9.10 4.81 11.97
N THR A 288 9.27 3.72 11.23
CA THR A 288 8.48 2.50 11.39
C THR A 288 9.39 1.39 11.90
N LEU A 289 9.25 1.01 13.16
CA LEU A 289 9.95 -0.13 13.72
C LEU A 289 9.28 -1.41 13.22
N LEU A 290 10.09 -2.28 12.60
CA LEU A 290 9.64 -3.54 12.03
C LEU A 290 9.52 -4.62 13.11
N PRO A 291 8.77 -5.70 12.84
CA PRO A 291 8.63 -6.86 13.72
C PRO A 291 9.96 -7.57 13.99
#